data_AF-A0A1V2TG67-F1
#
_entry.id   AF-A0A1V2TG67-F1
#
_cell.length_a   1.000
_cell.length_b   1.000
_cell.length_c   1.000
_cell.angle_alpha   90.00
_cell.angle_beta   90.00
_cell.angle_gamma   90.00
#
_symmetry.space_group_name_H-M   'P 1'
#
loop_
_entity.id
_entity.type
_entity.pdbx_description
1 polymer ?
#
loop_
_entity_poly.entity_id
_entity_poly.type
_entity_poly.pdbx_seq_one_letter_code
_entity_poly.pdbx_strand_id
1 'polypeptide(L)'
;MRPLVLSACVATALLPVAAPAGAQTAADFEDARVEVFPGCAGLVRTVVSVSPLPTDVAGVRAVVLFKADRHDPACAVTTTVGWRNVDSGASGSEELTVSSVPEPGGFLDPDHGYGWTSADTGPGRVVVTVSTNPGEVSIIV
;
A
#
# COMPACT_ATOMS: atom_id res chain seq x y z
N MET A 1 58.65 -44.15 -8.48
CA MET A 1 58.16 -43.38 -7.31
C MET A 1 57.29 -42.25 -7.84
N ARG A 2 55.97 -42.29 -7.61
CA ARG A 2 54.96 -41.31 -8.08
C ARG A 2 54.28 -40.74 -6.83
N PRO A 3 54.18 -39.42 -6.63
CA PRO A 3 53.51 -38.88 -5.45
C PRO A 3 51.98 -38.82 -5.69
N LEU A 4 51.24 -39.37 -4.73
CA LEU A 4 49.79 -39.22 -4.59
C LEU A 4 49.51 -37.82 -4.02
N VAL A 5 48.74 -37.01 -4.73
CA VAL A 5 48.25 -35.71 -4.23
C VAL A 5 46.84 -35.95 -3.68
N LEU A 6 46.69 -35.87 -2.36
CA LEU A 6 45.37 -35.83 -1.70
C LEU A 6 44.76 -34.44 -1.89
N SER A 7 43.64 -34.37 -2.62
CA SER A 7 42.75 -33.20 -2.64
C SER A 7 41.81 -33.27 -1.45
N ALA A 8 41.88 -32.29 -0.55
CA ALA A 8 40.94 -32.09 0.54
C ALA A 8 39.75 -31.26 0.07
N CYS A 9 38.57 -31.86 -0.03
CA CYS A 9 37.31 -31.15 -0.25
C CYS A 9 36.90 -30.43 1.05
N VAL A 10 37.04 -29.11 1.08
CA VAL A 10 36.43 -28.27 2.11
C VAL A 10 34.97 -28.04 1.72
N ALA A 11 34.05 -28.68 2.44
CA ALA A 11 32.62 -28.45 2.30
C ALA A 11 32.23 -27.16 3.05
N THR A 12 32.05 -26.07 2.31
CA THR A 12 31.45 -24.84 2.82
C THR A 12 29.96 -25.06 3.05
N ALA A 13 29.56 -25.24 4.30
CA ALA A 13 28.15 -25.29 4.70
C ALA A 13 27.51 -23.90 4.49
N LEU A 14 26.69 -23.79 3.45
CA LEU A 14 25.80 -22.65 3.23
C LEU A 14 24.64 -22.73 4.23
N LEU A 15 24.73 -21.95 5.31
CA LEU A 15 23.60 -21.76 6.23
C LEU A 15 22.55 -20.88 5.51
N PRO A 16 21.27 -21.31 5.43
CA PRO A 16 20.22 -20.45 4.91
C PRO A 16 19.96 -19.34 5.91
N VAL A 17 20.25 -18.10 5.51
CA VAL A 17 19.79 -16.90 6.23
C VAL A 17 18.27 -16.85 6.05
N ALA A 18 17.52 -17.33 7.04
CA ALA A 18 16.10 -17.05 7.12
C ALA A 18 15.94 -15.55 7.38
N ALA A 19 15.35 -14.82 6.42
CA ALA A 19 14.97 -13.43 6.64
C ALA A 19 14.05 -13.34 7.87
N PRO A 20 14.18 -12.32 8.72
CA PRO A 20 13.26 -12.14 9.82
C PRO A 20 11.85 -12.00 9.24
N ALA A 21 10.90 -12.76 9.77
CA ALA A 21 9.48 -12.55 9.51
C ALA A 21 9.06 -11.23 10.18
N GLY A 22 9.43 -10.12 9.55
CA GLY A 22 9.02 -8.78 9.98
C GLY A 22 7.50 -8.67 9.84
N ALA A 23 6.84 -8.17 10.89
CA ALA A 23 5.46 -7.74 10.80
C ALA A 23 5.37 -6.66 9.69
N GLN A 24 4.68 -6.96 8.59
CA GLN A 24 4.50 -5.99 7.49
C GLN A 24 3.59 -4.87 7.98
N THR A 25 4.18 -3.72 8.30
CA THR A 25 3.45 -2.52 8.75
C THR A 25 3.10 -1.57 7.62
N ALA A 26 3.49 -1.90 6.39
CA ALA A 26 3.10 -1.18 5.18
C ALA A 26 3.00 -2.15 4.00
N ALA A 27 2.13 -1.83 3.06
CA ALA A 27 1.94 -2.57 1.82
C ALA A 27 1.46 -1.62 0.71
N ASP A 28 1.96 -1.86 -0.50
CA ASP A 28 1.53 -1.17 -1.71
C ASP A 28 0.54 -2.05 -2.47
N PHE A 29 -0.47 -1.42 -3.08
CA PHE A 29 -1.21 -2.04 -4.17
C PHE A 29 -0.45 -1.88 -5.49
N GLU A 30 -0.68 -2.81 -6.41
CA GLU A 30 -0.32 -2.61 -7.80
C GLU A 30 -1.06 -1.38 -8.37
N ASP A 31 -0.34 -0.62 -9.20
CA ASP A 31 -0.91 0.54 -9.90
C ASP A 31 -2.05 0.08 -10.81
N ALA A 32 -3.18 0.79 -10.74
CA ALA A 32 -4.39 0.44 -11.47
C ALA A 32 -4.79 1.53 -12.45
N ARG A 33 -5.07 1.13 -13.70
CA ARG A 33 -5.63 2.00 -14.72
C ARG A 33 -7.13 2.14 -14.50
N VAL A 34 -7.62 3.37 -14.43
CA VAL A 34 -9.06 3.67 -14.26
C VAL A 34 -9.56 4.60 -15.36
N GLU A 35 -10.84 4.46 -15.69
CA GLU A 35 -11.60 5.42 -16.50
C GLU A 35 -12.65 6.07 -15.59
N VAL A 36 -12.72 7.40 -15.61
CA VAL A 36 -13.57 8.17 -14.71
C VAL A 36 -14.40 9.16 -15.50
N PHE A 37 -15.66 9.31 -15.12
CA PHE A 37 -16.57 10.23 -15.78
C PHE A 37 -16.26 11.69 -15.41
N PRO A 38 -16.34 12.65 -16.36
CA PRO A 38 -16.63 12.48 -17.79
C PRO A 38 -15.37 12.32 -18.66
N GLY A 39 -15.10 11.09 -19.12
CA GLY A 39 -14.10 10.82 -20.16
C GLY A 39 -12.64 11.08 -19.75
N CYS A 40 -12.35 10.97 -18.46
CA CYS A 40 -10.99 10.98 -17.91
C CYS A 40 -10.46 9.55 -17.81
N ALA A 41 -9.15 9.40 -17.88
CA ALA A 41 -8.47 8.16 -17.55
C ALA A 41 -7.18 8.49 -16.81
N GLY A 42 -6.65 7.53 -16.07
CA GLY A 42 -5.44 7.73 -15.29
C GLY A 42 -4.99 6.50 -14.53
N LEU A 43 -3.93 6.68 -13.76
CA LEU A 43 -3.39 5.67 -12.85
C LEU A 43 -3.74 6.03 -11.41
N VAL A 44 -4.20 5.03 -10.68
CA VAL A 44 -4.40 5.09 -9.24
C VAL A 44 -3.35 4.23 -8.56
N ARG A 45 -2.65 4.82 -7.60
CA ARG A 45 -1.75 4.10 -6.69
C ARG A 45 -2.28 4.23 -5.28
N THR A 46 -2.34 3.11 -4.57
CA THR A 46 -2.74 3.11 -3.16
C THR A 46 -1.67 2.48 -2.29
N VAL A 47 -1.32 3.18 -1.20
CA VAL A 47 -0.34 2.73 -0.21
C VAL A 47 -1.05 2.62 1.13
N VAL A 48 -0.86 1.50 1.81
CA VAL A 48 -1.41 1.25 3.14
C VAL A 48 -0.27 1.17 4.14
N SER A 49 -0.41 1.81 5.29
CA SER A 49 0.57 1.73 6.36
C SER A 49 -0.06 1.85 7.74
N VAL A 50 0.66 1.35 8.75
CA VAL A 50 0.35 1.63 10.15
C VAL A 50 0.77 3.05 10.47
N SER A 51 -0.15 3.83 11.03
CA SER A 51 0.07 5.22 11.42
C SER A 51 -0.60 5.49 12.77
N PRO A 52 0.01 6.33 13.64
CA PRO A 52 -0.70 6.83 14.82
C PRO A 52 -1.96 7.59 14.41
N LEU A 53 -3.04 7.36 15.15
CA LEU A 53 -4.29 8.12 15.07
C LEU A 53 -4.25 9.33 16.03
N PRO A 54 -5.19 10.29 15.91
CA PRO A 54 -5.28 11.42 16.86
C PRO A 54 -5.47 11.00 18.33
N THR A 55 -5.94 9.78 18.57
CA THR A 55 -6.10 9.16 19.89
C THR A 55 -4.82 8.47 20.39
N ASP A 56 -3.70 8.60 19.68
CA ASP A 56 -2.39 7.98 19.98
C ASP A 56 -2.38 6.44 19.96
N VAL A 57 -3.40 5.84 19.35
CA VAL A 57 -3.44 4.39 19.06
C VAL A 57 -2.92 4.12 17.65
N ALA A 58 -2.35 2.95 17.43
CA ALA A 58 -1.98 2.49 16.08
C ALA A 58 -3.25 2.20 15.27
N GLY A 59 -3.31 2.74 14.07
CA GLY A 59 -4.38 2.47 13.12
C GLY A 59 -3.83 2.24 11.72
N VAL A 60 -4.74 1.97 10.79
CA VAL A 60 -4.41 1.83 9.37
C VAL A 60 -4.65 3.15 8.67
N ARG A 61 -3.66 3.63 7.91
CA ARG A 61 -3.77 4.74 6.99
C ARG A 61 -3.70 4.21 5.56
N ALA A 62 -4.66 4.60 4.72
CA ALA A 62 -4.61 4.36 3.29
C ALA A 62 -4.44 5.70 2.57
N VAL A 63 -3.42 5.80 1.73
CA VAL A 63 -3.13 6.96 0.89
C VAL A 63 -3.39 6.59 -0.56
N VAL A 64 -4.24 7.37 -1.22
CA VAL A 64 -4.65 7.18 -2.61
C VAL A 64 -4.11 8.34 -3.43
N LEU A 65 -3.40 8.01 -4.51
CA LEU A 65 -2.81 8.94 -5.45
C LEU A 65 -3.52 8.77 -6.78
N PHE A 66 -3.97 9.86 -7.40
CA PHE A 66 -4.59 9.82 -8.72
C PHE A 66 -3.85 10.72 -9.70
N LYS A 67 -3.24 10.08 -10.69
CA LYS A 67 -2.60 10.75 -11.81
C LYS A 67 -3.44 10.56 -13.06
N ALA A 68 -4.18 11.59 -13.45
CA ALA A 68 -4.92 11.58 -14.71
C ALA A 68 -3.98 11.78 -15.92
N ASP A 69 -4.36 11.23 -17.07
CA ASP A 69 -3.64 11.45 -18.34
C ASP A 69 -3.67 12.91 -18.78
N ARG A 70 -4.74 13.62 -18.39
CA ARG A 70 -4.89 15.06 -18.55
C ARG A 70 -5.03 15.69 -17.17
N HIS A 71 -4.28 16.75 -16.93
CA HIS A 71 -4.39 17.49 -15.69
C HIS A 71 -5.59 18.43 -15.77
N ASP A 72 -6.72 18.01 -15.20
CA ASP A 72 -7.99 18.72 -15.26
C ASP A 72 -8.73 18.56 -13.92
N PRO A 73 -9.13 19.65 -13.24
CA PRO A 73 -9.82 19.58 -11.96
C PRO A 73 -11.19 18.88 -12.05
N ALA A 74 -11.77 18.73 -13.24
CA ALA A 74 -12.97 17.92 -13.45
C ALA A 74 -12.69 16.40 -13.42
N CYS A 75 -11.43 15.98 -13.58
CA CYS A 75 -11.04 14.59 -13.42
C CYS A 75 -10.80 14.29 -11.93
N ALA A 76 -11.72 13.56 -11.30
CA ALA A 76 -11.57 13.09 -9.93
C ALA A 76 -12.02 11.63 -9.83
N VAL A 77 -11.29 10.80 -9.08
CA VAL A 77 -11.62 9.40 -8.84
C VAL A 77 -12.29 9.25 -7.48
N THR A 78 -13.43 8.55 -7.43
CA THR A 78 -14.04 8.10 -6.18
C THR A 78 -13.68 6.64 -5.95
N THR A 79 -13.13 6.34 -4.77
CA THR A 79 -12.71 5.00 -4.37
C THR A 79 -13.23 4.66 -2.99
N THR A 80 -13.46 3.38 -2.75
CA THR A 80 -13.87 2.86 -1.45
C THR A 80 -12.71 2.04 -0.88
N VAL A 81 -12.21 2.46 0.28
CA VAL A 81 -11.22 1.71 1.05
C VAL A 81 -11.97 0.89 2.09
N GLY A 82 -12.01 -0.42 1.90
CA GLY A 82 -12.55 -1.39 2.86
C GLY A 82 -11.44 -2.00 3.69
N TRP A 83 -11.73 -2.33 4.95
CA TRP A 83 -10.80 -3.05 5.82
C TRP A 83 -11.51 -4.10 6.66
N ARG A 84 -10.77 -5.14 7.01
CA ARG A 84 -11.19 -6.19 7.94
C ARG A 84 -10.03 -6.63 8.81
N ASN A 85 -10.19 -6.50 10.12
CA ASN A 85 -9.32 -7.17 11.07
C ASN A 85 -9.73 -8.64 11.15
N VAL A 86 -8.88 -9.53 10.65
CA VAL A 86 -9.20 -10.96 10.56
C VAL A 86 -9.05 -11.69 11.90
N ASP A 87 -8.38 -11.07 12.87
CA ASP A 87 -8.17 -11.65 14.21
C ASP A 87 -9.35 -11.30 15.15
N SER A 88 -9.87 -10.08 15.08
CA SER A 88 -11.02 -9.63 15.90
C SER A 88 -12.38 -9.77 15.21
N GLY A 89 -12.40 -9.82 13.87
CA GLY A 89 -13.62 -9.80 13.06
C GLY A 89 -14.19 -8.40 12.81
N ALA A 90 -13.57 -7.34 13.35
CA ALA A 90 -13.96 -5.96 13.06
C ALA A 90 -13.78 -5.62 11.57
N SER A 91 -14.64 -4.76 11.04
CA SER A 91 -14.56 -4.29 9.65
C SER A 91 -15.17 -2.91 9.49
N GLY A 92 -14.81 -2.25 8.40
CA GLY A 92 -15.33 -0.93 8.04
C GLY A 92 -14.95 -0.55 6.62
N SER A 93 -15.45 0.58 6.17
CA SER A 93 -15.12 1.14 4.86
C SER A 93 -15.26 2.65 4.86
N GLU A 94 -14.45 3.33 4.06
CA GLU A 94 -14.54 4.76 3.83
C GLU A 94 -14.47 5.08 2.35
N GLU A 95 -15.24 6.07 1.91
CA GLU A 95 -15.22 6.58 0.54
C GLU A 95 -14.34 7.82 0.48
N LEU A 96 -13.46 7.87 -0.51
CA LEU A 96 -12.57 9.00 -0.77
C LEU A 96 -12.75 9.44 -2.20
N THR A 97 -12.80 10.76 -2.42
CA THR A 97 -12.72 11.35 -3.75
C THR A 97 -11.41 12.11 -3.89
N VAL A 98 -10.62 11.76 -4.90
CA VAL A 98 -9.29 12.34 -5.16
C VAL A 98 -9.31 13.00 -6.53
N SER A 99 -9.16 14.33 -6.55
CA SER A 99 -8.98 15.10 -7.78
C SER A 99 -7.65 14.75 -8.46
N SER A 100 -7.53 14.93 -9.78
CA SER A 100 -6.24 14.81 -10.48
C SER A 100 -5.33 16.02 -10.27
N VAL A 101 -5.90 17.13 -9.79
CA VAL A 101 -5.20 18.36 -9.47
C VAL A 101 -4.93 18.40 -7.97
N PRO A 102 -3.69 18.66 -7.54
CA PRO A 102 -3.38 18.81 -6.12
C PRO A 102 -4.12 20.00 -5.51
N GLU A 103 -4.27 19.98 -4.18
CA GLU A 103 -4.90 21.07 -3.47
C GLU A 103 -4.12 22.39 -3.68
N PRO A 104 -4.78 23.49 -4.10
CA PRO A 104 -4.12 24.76 -4.33
C PRO A 104 -3.40 25.27 -3.08
N GLY A 105 -2.11 25.63 -3.21
CA GLY A 105 -1.32 26.18 -2.10
C GLY A 105 -0.57 25.15 -1.26
N GLY A 106 -0.51 23.89 -1.70
CA GLY A 106 0.41 22.90 -1.15
C GLY A 106 1.88 23.37 -1.24
N PHE A 107 2.71 22.94 -0.29
CA PHE A 107 4.17 23.19 -0.32
C PHE A 107 4.85 22.51 -1.53
N LEU A 108 4.22 21.46 -2.06
CA LEU A 108 4.64 20.74 -3.27
C LEU A 108 3.59 20.97 -4.36
N ASP A 109 4.03 21.04 -5.61
CA ASP A 109 3.18 21.04 -6.81
C ASP A 109 3.32 19.69 -7.54
N PRO A 110 2.72 18.61 -7.00
CA PRO A 110 2.84 17.28 -7.60
C PRO A 110 1.99 17.17 -8.88
N ASP A 111 2.39 16.28 -9.78
CA ASP A 111 1.70 15.99 -11.04
C ASP A 111 0.44 15.10 -10.87
N HIS A 112 -0.05 14.96 -9.64
CA HIS A 112 -1.15 14.09 -9.24
C HIS A 112 -1.87 14.68 -8.02
N GLY A 113 -3.13 14.33 -7.84
CA GLY A 113 -3.80 14.59 -6.56
C GLY A 113 -3.60 13.45 -5.59
N TYR A 114 -3.84 13.76 -4.32
CA TYR A 114 -3.70 12.83 -3.21
C TYR A 114 -4.90 12.95 -2.27
N GLY A 115 -5.28 11.84 -1.67
CA GLY A 115 -6.25 11.78 -0.58
C GLY A 115 -5.89 10.64 0.36
N TRP A 116 -6.39 10.69 1.59
CA TRP A 116 -6.12 9.64 2.56
C TRP A 116 -7.26 9.48 3.55
N THR A 117 -7.32 8.29 4.13
CA THR A 117 -8.20 7.97 5.26
C THR A 117 -7.41 7.21 6.31
N SER A 118 -7.90 7.21 7.55
CA SER A 118 -7.34 6.41 8.63
C SER A 118 -8.46 5.80 9.46
N ALA A 119 -8.30 4.53 9.84
CA ALA A 119 -9.25 3.80 10.66
C ALA A 119 -8.58 3.19 11.90
N ASP A 120 -9.27 3.25 13.03
CA ASP A 120 -8.99 2.39 14.18
C ASP A 120 -9.54 0.99 13.89
N THR A 121 -8.64 0.08 13.53
CA THR A 121 -8.97 -1.29 13.16
C THR A 121 -8.80 -2.27 14.32
N GLY A 122 -8.34 -1.77 15.48
CA GLY A 122 -7.78 -2.59 16.56
C GLY A 122 -6.45 -3.27 16.18
N PRO A 123 -5.76 -3.87 17.16
CA PRO A 123 -4.51 -4.60 16.93
C PRO A 123 -4.73 -5.89 16.14
N GLY A 124 -3.71 -6.35 15.43
CA GLY A 124 -3.71 -7.63 14.73
C GLY A 124 -3.59 -7.51 13.22
N ARG A 125 -3.92 -8.59 12.52
CA ARG A 125 -3.82 -8.66 11.07
C ARG A 125 -5.02 -8.00 10.41
N VAL A 126 -4.76 -7.02 9.55
CA VAL A 126 -5.78 -6.28 8.82
C VAL A 126 -5.60 -6.51 7.33
N VAL A 127 -6.68 -6.92 6.68
CA VAL A 127 -6.79 -7.00 5.22
C VAL A 127 -7.49 -5.73 4.72
N VAL A 128 -6.90 -5.08 3.73
CA VAL A 128 -7.41 -3.86 3.11
C VAL A 128 -7.74 -4.14 1.64
N THR A 129 -8.86 -3.59 1.18
CA THR A 129 -9.34 -3.66 -0.20
C THR A 129 -9.62 -2.26 -0.70
N VAL A 130 -9.37 -1.99 -1.98
CA VAL A 130 -9.59 -0.67 -2.58
C VAL A 130 -10.36 -0.84 -3.88
N SER A 131 -11.50 -0.18 -4.05
CA SER A 131 -12.36 -0.44 -5.22
C SER A 131 -11.69 -0.09 -6.57
N THR A 132 -10.74 0.85 -6.56
CA THR A 132 -9.97 1.27 -7.74
C THR A 132 -8.66 0.52 -7.95
N ASN A 133 -8.14 -0.19 -6.94
CA ASN A 133 -6.93 -1.00 -7.05
C ASN A 133 -7.29 -2.48 -6.82
N PRO A 134 -7.29 -3.33 -7.85
CA PRO A 134 -7.72 -4.72 -7.72
C PRO A 134 -6.80 -5.49 -6.76
N GLY A 135 -7.39 -6.47 -6.07
CA GLY A 135 -6.70 -7.29 -5.08
C GLY A 135 -6.92 -6.82 -3.65
N GLU A 136 -6.10 -7.34 -2.74
CA GLU A 136 -6.10 -7.01 -1.33
C GLU A 136 -4.67 -7.03 -0.80
N VAL A 137 -4.41 -6.24 0.24
CA VAL A 137 -3.13 -6.24 0.93
C VAL A 137 -3.35 -6.53 2.41
N SER A 138 -2.37 -7.18 3.04
CA SER A 138 -2.41 -7.47 4.48
C SER A 138 -1.29 -6.73 5.19
N ILE A 139 -1.62 -6.11 6.32
CA ILE A 139 -0.65 -5.51 7.24
C ILE A 139 -0.92 -5.97 8.68
N ILE A 140 0.07 -5.77 9.55
CA ILE A 140 -0.01 -6.03 10.99
C ILE A 140 -0.01 -4.68 11.71
N VAL A 141 -1.08 -4.40 12.45
CA VAL A 141 -1.26 -3.21 13.31
C VAL A 141 -0.84 -3.54 14.73
#